data_AF-A0A1I4FNG2-F1
#
_entry.id   AF-A0A1I4FNG2-F1
#
_cell.length_a   1.000
_cell.length_b   1.000
_cell.length_c   1.000
_cell.angle_alpha   90.00
_cell.angle_beta   90.00
_cell.angle_gamma   90.00
#
_symmetry.space_group_name_H-M   'P 1'
#
loop_
_entity.id
_entity.type
_entity.pdbx_description
1 polymer ?
#
loop_
_entity_poly.entity_id
_entity_poly.type
_entity_poly.pdbx_seq_one_letter_code
_entity_poly.pdbx_strand_id
1 'polypeptide(L)'
;MPEPLATWTWRLERVRSGRTVLTRAQAATARADLVSDRSAHAGEYEGYDDEYAAALDELEVLSRQANRSDDLLAVLAADRRRAEREGAAGDVPATTHGMGRARASLAGEHDRVPKGLPDALDQWVHRLIRYRAGVKVISPLEAARAEIRLRNEADLNPAAYRTGVAAGYYGRVIRELGEIATAERPGRREVGSRVRGLGDVLV
;
A
#
# COMPACT_ATOMS: atom_id res chain seq x y z
N MET A 1 -4.56 -12.47 -30.45
CA MET A 1 -5.12 -12.42 -29.09
C MET A 1 -6.31 -11.47 -29.13
N PRO A 2 -7.48 -11.84 -28.58
CA PRO A 2 -8.65 -10.96 -28.49
C PRO A 2 -8.33 -9.62 -27.85
N GLU A 3 -8.94 -8.54 -28.33
CA GLU A 3 -8.66 -7.16 -27.87
C GLU A 3 -9.00 -6.93 -26.38
N PRO A 4 -10.11 -7.48 -25.85
CA PRO A 4 -10.39 -7.42 -24.41
C PRO A 4 -9.33 -8.16 -23.58
N LEU A 5 -8.89 -9.35 -24.01
CA LEU A 5 -7.84 -10.11 -23.36
C LEU A 5 -6.47 -9.38 -23.41
N ALA A 6 -6.15 -8.72 -24.52
CA ALA A 6 -4.95 -7.88 -24.66
C ALA A 6 -4.95 -6.67 -23.74
N THR A 7 -6.10 -6.00 -23.63
CA THR A 7 -6.26 -4.88 -22.72
C THR A 7 -6.07 -5.30 -21.27
N TRP A 8 -6.68 -6.44 -20.87
CA TRP A 8 -6.62 -6.90 -19.49
C TRP A 8 -5.26 -7.49 -19.11
N THR A 9 -4.62 -8.26 -19.98
CA THR A 9 -3.24 -8.76 -19.73
C THR A 9 -2.25 -7.61 -19.57
N TRP A 10 -2.33 -6.57 -20.41
CA TRP A 10 -1.51 -5.36 -20.25
C TRP A 10 -1.81 -4.61 -18.94
N ARG A 11 -3.10 -4.49 -18.59
CA ARG A 11 -3.51 -3.76 -17.38
C ARG A 11 -3.10 -4.53 -16.11
N LEU A 12 -3.25 -5.84 -16.10
CA LEU A 12 -2.80 -6.72 -15.03
C LEU A 12 -1.29 -6.66 -14.86
N GLU A 13 -0.52 -6.63 -15.95
CA GLU A 13 0.93 -6.42 -15.89
C GLU A 13 1.29 -5.08 -15.22
N ARG A 14 0.51 -4.02 -15.48
CA ARG A 14 0.71 -2.74 -14.79
C ARG A 14 0.27 -2.76 -13.33
N VAL A 15 -0.70 -3.60 -12.97
CA VAL A 15 -1.03 -3.84 -11.56
C VAL A 15 0.08 -4.63 -10.88
N ARG A 16 0.64 -5.67 -11.53
CA ARG A 16 1.83 -6.40 -11.06
C ARG A 16 3.04 -5.48 -10.91
N SER A 17 3.26 -4.56 -11.86
CA SER A 17 4.37 -3.60 -11.81
C SER A 17 4.07 -2.37 -10.92
N GLY A 18 2.94 -2.36 -10.19
CA GLY A 18 2.52 -1.28 -9.30
C GLY A 18 2.23 0.08 -9.98
N ARG A 19 2.17 0.11 -11.32
CA ARG A 19 1.89 1.32 -12.13
C ARG A 19 0.42 1.70 -12.10
N THR A 20 -0.46 0.76 -11.83
CA THR A 20 -1.91 0.98 -11.71
C THR A 20 -2.49 0.20 -10.53
N VAL A 21 -3.64 0.63 -10.02
CA VAL A 21 -4.38 -0.06 -8.95
C VAL A 21 -5.77 -0.39 -9.48
N LEU A 22 -6.27 -1.59 -9.15
CA LEU A 22 -7.65 -2.01 -9.38
C LEU A 22 -8.36 -2.13 -8.04
N THR A 23 -9.58 -1.61 -7.94
CA THR A 23 -10.45 -1.89 -6.78
C THR A 23 -11.09 -3.27 -6.92
N ARG A 24 -11.52 -3.89 -5.81
CA ARG A 24 -12.35 -5.12 -5.82
C ARG A 24 -13.49 -5.07 -6.83
N ALA A 25 -14.28 -3.99 -6.82
CA ALA A 25 -15.42 -3.86 -7.73
C ALA A 25 -14.95 -3.82 -9.19
N GLN A 26 -13.88 -3.07 -9.49
CA GLN A 26 -13.30 -3.03 -10.84
C GLN A 26 -12.77 -4.40 -11.26
N ALA A 27 -12.11 -5.15 -10.37
CA ALA A 27 -11.60 -6.49 -10.65
C ALA A 27 -12.74 -7.50 -10.87
N ALA A 28 -13.81 -7.42 -10.07
CA ALA A 28 -14.99 -8.28 -10.23
C ALA A 28 -15.76 -7.99 -11.53
N THR A 29 -15.98 -6.71 -11.85
CA THR A 29 -16.59 -6.29 -13.11
C THR A 29 -15.73 -6.72 -14.30
N ALA A 30 -14.43 -6.46 -14.26
CA ALA A 30 -13.50 -6.89 -15.30
C ALA A 30 -13.54 -8.40 -15.56
N ARG A 31 -13.62 -9.21 -14.49
CA ARG A 31 -13.76 -10.67 -14.60
C ARG A 31 -15.07 -11.05 -15.28
N ALA A 32 -16.18 -10.43 -14.90
CA ALA A 32 -17.48 -10.68 -15.51
C ALA A 32 -17.51 -10.29 -16.99
N ASP A 33 -16.92 -9.13 -17.32
CA ASP A 33 -16.83 -8.63 -18.69
C ASP A 33 -16.00 -9.58 -19.57
N LEU A 34 -14.84 -10.06 -19.08
CA LEU A 34 -13.99 -10.98 -19.82
C LEU A 34 -14.65 -12.36 -20.03
N VAL A 35 -15.41 -12.85 -19.04
CA VAL A 35 -16.19 -14.09 -19.17
C VAL A 35 -17.32 -13.92 -20.18
N SER A 36 -18.03 -12.79 -20.11
CA SER A 36 -19.10 -12.47 -21.06
C SER A 36 -18.56 -12.37 -22.48
N ASP A 37 -17.42 -11.72 -22.67
CA ASP A 37 -16.78 -11.58 -23.98
C ASP A 37 -16.33 -12.92 -24.56
N ARG A 38 -15.65 -13.77 -23.77
CA ARG A 38 -15.29 -15.14 -24.17
C ARG A 38 -16.49 -15.97 -24.61
N SER A 39 -17.62 -15.80 -23.92
CA SER A 39 -18.86 -16.53 -24.24
C SER A 39 -19.50 -16.06 -25.55
N ALA A 40 -19.40 -14.76 -25.85
CA ALA A 40 -19.93 -14.16 -27.07
C ALA A 40 -19.02 -14.42 -28.29
N HIS A 41 -17.70 -14.46 -28.08
CA HIS A 41 -16.68 -14.52 -29.13
C HIS A 41 -15.80 -15.77 -29.02
N ALA A 42 -16.44 -16.94 -28.86
CA ALA A 42 -15.71 -18.13 -28.45
C ALA A 42 -14.59 -18.58 -29.41
N GLY A 43 -14.74 -18.37 -30.72
CA GLY A 43 -13.70 -18.71 -31.70
C GLY A 43 -12.47 -17.81 -31.63
N GLU A 44 -12.59 -16.58 -31.13
CA GLU A 44 -11.46 -15.61 -31.11
C GLU A 44 -10.43 -15.92 -30.02
N TYR A 45 -10.87 -16.67 -29.01
CA TYR A 45 -10.06 -17.06 -27.85
C TYR A 45 -9.40 -18.43 -28.01
N GLU A 46 -9.65 -19.15 -29.11
CA GLU A 46 -8.95 -20.41 -29.37
C GLU A 46 -7.43 -20.17 -29.41
N GLY A 47 -6.68 -20.96 -28.63
CA GLY A 47 -5.23 -20.83 -28.52
C GLY A 47 -4.75 -19.76 -27.52
N TYR A 48 -5.66 -19.11 -26.77
CA TYR A 48 -5.33 -18.18 -25.69
C TYR A 48 -5.93 -18.62 -24.34
N ASP A 49 -6.22 -19.92 -24.17
CA ASP A 49 -6.90 -20.43 -22.98
C ASP A 49 -6.05 -20.27 -21.71
N ASP A 50 -4.72 -20.36 -21.82
CA ASP A 50 -3.79 -20.15 -20.71
C ASP A 50 -3.73 -18.68 -20.27
N GLU A 51 -3.62 -17.74 -21.21
CA GLU A 51 -3.63 -16.30 -20.91
C GLU A 51 -4.97 -15.86 -20.35
N TYR A 52 -6.06 -16.42 -20.88
CA TYR A 52 -7.41 -16.18 -20.38
C TYR A 52 -7.57 -16.70 -18.95
N ALA A 53 -7.15 -17.94 -18.67
CA ALA A 53 -7.21 -18.51 -17.33
C ALA A 53 -6.36 -17.70 -16.33
N ALA A 54 -5.13 -17.34 -16.70
CA ALA A 54 -4.25 -16.52 -15.87
C ALA A 54 -4.87 -15.14 -15.57
N ALA A 55 -5.47 -14.50 -16.57
CA ALA A 55 -6.14 -13.22 -16.38
C ALA A 55 -7.35 -13.33 -15.43
N LEU A 56 -8.15 -14.40 -15.55
CA LEU A 56 -9.27 -14.65 -14.65
C LEU A 56 -8.83 -14.91 -13.21
N ASP A 57 -7.79 -15.71 -13.02
CA ASP A 57 -7.24 -16.03 -11.70
C ASP A 57 -6.71 -14.77 -11.00
N GLU A 58 -5.98 -13.92 -11.72
CA GLU A 58 -5.48 -12.66 -11.18
C GLU A 58 -6.62 -11.69 -10.82
N LEU A 59 -7.64 -11.57 -11.67
CA LEU A 59 -8.82 -10.76 -11.37
C LEU A 59 -9.61 -11.33 -10.20
N GLU A 60 -9.69 -12.65 -10.06
CA GLU A 60 -10.34 -13.32 -8.95
C GLU A 60 -9.63 -13.05 -7.62
N VAL A 61 -8.30 -13.18 -7.61
CA VAL A 61 -7.45 -12.85 -6.45
C VAL A 61 -7.65 -11.38 -6.05
N LEU A 62 -7.56 -10.46 -7.00
CA LEU A 62 -7.77 -9.02 -6.75
C LEU A 62 -9.21 -8.71 -6.28
N SER A 63 -10.21 -9.43 -6.77
CA SER A 63 -11.61 -9.26 -6.35
C SER A 63 -11.90 -9.80 -4.95
N ARG A 64 -11.09 -10.72 -4.43
CA ARG A 64 -11.24 -11.27 -3.08
C ARG A 64 -10.44 -10.52 -2.03
N GLN A 65 -9.54 -9.64 -2.46
CA GLN A 65 -8.73 -8.84 -1.56
C GLN A 65 -9.61 -7.95 -0.67
N ALA A 66 -9.26 -7.87 0.62
CA ALA A 66 -9.87 -6.91 1.52
C ALA A 66 -9.44 -5.50 1.07
N ASN A 67 -10.35 -4.77 0.46
CA ASN A 67 -10.09 -3.43 -0.08
C ASN A 67 -9.78 -2.44 1.05
N ARG A 68 -8.49 -2.24 1.34
CA ARG A 68 -8.03 -0.97 1.93
C ARG A 68 -8.11 0.18 0.93
N SER A 69 -8.61 -0.02 -0.29
CA SER A 69 -9.02 1.09 -1.16
C SER A 69 -10.17 1.88 -0.54
N ASP A 70 -11.07 1.24 0.22
CA ASP A 70 -12.11 1.93 0.98
C ASP A 70 -11.48 2.71 2.14
N ASP A 71 -10.45 2.13 2.79
CA ASP A 71 -9.60 2.86 3.74
C ASP A 71 -8.85 4.02 3.08
N LEU A 72 -8.40 3.88 1.82
CA LEU A 72 -7.70 4.92 1.09
C LEU A 72 -8.65 6.02 0.59
N LEU A 73 -9.87 5.67 0.17
CA LEU A 73 -10.94 6.64 -0.08
C LEU A 73 -11.32 7.35 1.22
N ALA A 74 -11.35 6.64 2.35
CA ALA A 74 -11.55 7.25 3.66
C ALA A 74 -10.39 8.17 4.06
N VAL A 75 -9.14 7.80 3.76
CA VAL A 75 -7.95 8.66 3.97
C VAL A 75 -8.01 9.87 3.05
N LEU A 76 -8.31 9.72 1.76
CA LEU A 76 -8.48 10.84 0.82
C LEU A 76 -9.63 11.77 1.23
N ALA A 77 -10.74 11.22 1.73
CA ALA A 77 -11.86 12.01 2.25
C ALA A 77 -11.52 12.68 3.59
N ALA A 78 -10.67 12.07 4.43
CA ALA A 78 -10.17 12.68 5.65
C ALA A 78 -9.18 13.83 5.34
N ASP A 79 -8.28 13.61 4.39
CA ASP A 79 -7.29 14.57 3.90
C ASP A 79 -7.96 15.78 3.23
N ARG A 80 -8.98 15.55 2.39
CA ARG A 80 -9.81 16.61 1.81
C ARG A 80 -10.52 17.44 2.88
N ARG A 81 -11.17 16.80 3.85
CA ARG A 81 -11.82 17.48 4.99
C ARG A 81 -10.82 18.24 5.86
N ARG A 82 -9.55 17.80 5.89
CA ARG A 82 -8.47 18.50 6.59
C ARG A 82 -8.04 19.74 5.82
N ALA A 83 -7.77 19.62 4.53
CA ALA A 83 -7.45 20.75 3.65
C ALA A 83 -8.57 21.80 3.63
N GLU A 84 -9.83 21.40 3.67
CA GLU A 84 -10.98 22.30 3.80
C GLU A 84 -11.02 23.04 5.15
N ARG A 85 -10.57 22.41 6.25
CA ARG A 85 -10.48 23.05 7.58
C ARG A 85 -9.26 23.95 7.71
N GLU A 86 -8.12 23.56 7.16
CA GLU A 86 -6.88 24.35 7.13
C GLU A 86 -7.00 25.53 6.15
N GLY A 87 -7.79 25.42 5.07
CA GLY A 87 -8.14 26.55 4.21
C GLY A 87 -9.07 27.59 4.87
N ALA A 88 -9.77 27.21 5.95
CA ALA A 88 -10.61 28.11 6.74
C ALA A 88 -9.90 28.71 7.97
N ALA A 89 -8.74 28.16 8.36
CA ALA A 89 -7.91 28.65 9.45
C ALA A 89 -6.52 28.96 8.88
N GLY A 90 -6.30 30.23 8.51
CA GLY A 90 -5.03 30.68 7.95
C GLY A 90 -3.81 30.18 8.72
N ASP A 91 -2.83 29.70 7.96
CA ASP A 91 -1.45 29.35 8.34
C ASP A 91 -1.27 28.79 9.76
N VAL A 92 -1.34 27.46 9.88
CA VAL A 92 -0.67 26.76 10.97
C VAL A 92 0.52 25.99 10.38
N PRO A 93 1.77 26.32 10.76
CA PRO A 93 2.93 25.64 10.25
C PRO A 93 2.87 24.16 10.62
N ALA A 94 3.14 23.30 9.62
CA ALA A 94 3.27 21.86 9.80
C ALA A 94 4.26 21.58 10.95
N THR A 95 3.71 21.18 12.09
CA THR A 95 4.50 20.85 13.27
C THR A 95 5.23 19.55 13.00
N THR A 96 6.47 19.70 12.55
CA THR A 96 7.51 18.67 12.46
C THR A 96 7.56 17.92 13.78
N HIS A 97 6.85 16.78 13.87
CA HIS A 97 6.91 15.92 15.03
C HIS A 97 8.28 15.24 15.05
N GLY A 98 9.15 15.76 15.92
CA GLY A 98 10.43 15.16 16.24
C GLY A 98 10.24 13.78 16.85
N MET A 99 10.39 12.74 16.02
CA MET A 99 10.73 11.40 16.52
C MET A 99 12.25 11.30 16.63
N GLY A 100 12.77 11.69 17.79
CA GLY A 100 14.12 11.32 18.22
C GLY A 100 14.15 9.82 18.50
N ARG A 101 14.43 9.00 17.48
CA ARG A 101 14.83 7.59 17.67
C ARG A 101 16.14 7.35 16.94
N ALA A 102 17.14 7.00 17.76
CA ALA A 102 18.48 6.49 17.44
C ALA A 102 18.96 6.68 16.00
N ARG A 103 19.88 7.64 15.80
CA ARG A 103 20.77 7.72 14.64
C ARG A 103 21.66 6.47 14.55
N ALA A 104 21.10 5.34 14.15
CA ALA A 104 21.91 4.30 13.54
C ALA A 104 22.52 4.87 12.26
N SER A 105 23.79 4.56 11.97
CA SER A 105 24.45 5.04 10.76
C SER A 105 23.64 4.57 9.54
N LEU A 106 23.04 5.53 8.84
CA LEU A 106 22.18 5.32 7.65
C LEU A 106 22.84 4.38 6.63
N ALA A 107 24.16 4.54 6.42
CA ALA A 107 24.95 3.69 5.54
C ALA A 107 24.96 2.23 6.02
N GLY A 108 25.18 1.99 7.32
CA GLY A 108 25.18 0.64 7.88
C GLY A 108 23.81 -0.02 7.96
N GLU A 109 22.71 0.73 7.85
CA GLU A 109 21.37 0.14 7.64
C GLU A 109 21.14 -0.25 6.19
N HIS A 110 21.61 0.55 5.23
CA HIS A 110 21.55 0.23 3.80
C HIS A 110 22.40 -1.00 3.45
N ASP A 111 23.62 -1.11 3.99
CA ASP A 111 24.52 -2.24 3.70
C ASP A 111 24.00 -3.59 4.22
N ARG A 112 23.06 -3.56 5.18
CA ARG A 112 22.41 -4.77 5.73
C ARG A 112 21.19 -5.22 4.92
N VAL A 113 20.80 -4.48 3.87
CA VAL A 113 19.70 -4.89 3.01
C VAL A 113 20.19 -6.00 2.06
N PRO A 114 19.59 -7.19 2.08
CA PRO A 114 19.99 -8.30 1.23
C PRO A 114 19.68 -8.00 -0.23
N LYS A 115 20.57 -8.42 -1.12
CA LYS A 115 20.33 -8.36 -2.57
C LYS A 115 19.29 -9.42 -2.98
N GLY A 116 18.53 -9.13 -4.03
CA GLY A 116 17.52 -10.06 -4.57
C GLY A 116 16.14 -9.96 -3.91
N LEU A 117 15.87 -8.87 -3.18
CA LEU A 117 14.50 -8.50 -2.84
C LEU A 117 13.75 -8.09 -4.12
N PRO A 118 12.42 -8.31 -4.20
CA PRO A 118 11.60 -7.71 -5.25
C PRO A 118 11.81 -6.18 -5.30
N ASP A 119 11.95 -5.62 -6.50
CA ASP A 119 12.34 -4.21 -6.69
C ASP A 119 11.47 -3.21 -5.91
N ALA A 120 10.16 -3.42 -5.91
CA ALA A 120 9.24 -2.55 -5.19
C ALA A 120 9.44 -2.65 -3.66
N LEU A 121 9.70 -3.85 -3.14
CA LEU A 121 10.00 -4.03 -1.72
C LEU A 121 11.34 -3.37 -1.37
N ASP A 122 12.37 -3.58 -2.20
CA ASP A 122 13.70 -3.00 -2.00
C ASP A 122 13.66 -1.46 -1.93
N GLN A 123 12.95 -0.83 -2.88
CA GLN A 123 12.77 0.62 -2.90
C GLN A 123 12.13 1.15 -1.61
N TRP A 124 11.12 0.44 -1.08
CA TRP A 124 10.44 0.86 0.15
C TRP A 124 11.26 0.61 1.41
N VAL A 125 12.04 -0.46 1.47
CA VAL A 125 13.02 -0.67 2.55
C VAL A 125 13.98 0.53 2.60
N HIS A 126 14.57 0.90 1.47
CA HIS A 126 15.50 2.03 1.38
C HIS A 126 14.84 3.38 1.70
N ARG A 127 13.57 3.56 1.32
CA ARG A 127 12.82 4.79 1.60
C ARG A 127 12.46 4.91 3.09
N LEU A 128 12.07 3.82 3.74
CA LEU A 128 11.76 3.78 5.17
C LEU A 128 13.01 3.98 6.04
N ILE A 129 14.17 3.44 5.63
CA ILE A 129 15.46 3.71 6.27
C ILE A 129 15.75 5.22 6.26
N ARG A 130 15.60 5.90 5.11
CA ARG A 130 15.75 7.36 5.01
C ARG A 130 14.71 8.14 5.80
N TYR A 131 13.47 7.64 5.88
CA TYR A 131 12.42 8.26 6.69
C TYR A 131 12.75 8.22 8.18
N ARG A 132 13.21 7.07 8.69
CA ARG A 132 13.62 6.91 10.10
C ARG A 132 14.81 7.79 10.48
N ALA A 133 15.73 8.01 9.54
CA ALA A 133 16.85 8.92 9.72
C ALA A 133 16.47 10.42 9.63
N GLY A 134 15.19 10.74 9.38
CA GLY A 134 14.72 12.12 9.22
C GLY A 134 15.11 12.78 7.89
N VAL A 135 15.62 12.01 6.92
CA VAL A 135 16.09 12.51 5.62
C VAL A 135 14.94 12.59 4.62
N LYS A 136 13.92 11.74 4.76
CA LYS A 136 12.76 11.70 3.85
C LYS A 136 11.48 11.89 4.66
N VAL A 137 10.57 12.71 4.15
CA VAL A 137 9.19 12.77 4.65
C VAL A 137 8.33 11.85 3.78
N ILE A 138 7.48 11.06 4.44
CA ILE A 138 6.47 10.21 3.81
C ILE A 138 5.12 10.67 4.37
N SER A 139 4.22 11.11 3.49
CA SER A 139 2.87 11.50 3.93
C SER A 139 2.00 10.27 4.23
N PRO A 140 0.97 10.39 5.07
CA PRO A 140 0.05 9.28 5.33
C PRO A 140 -0.59 8.71 4.05
N LEU A 141 -0.93 9.58 3.09
CA LEU A 141 -1.47 9.18 1.80
C LEU A 141 -0.44 8.41 0.95
N GLU A 142 0.82 8.86 0.95
CA GLU A 142 1.89 8.15 0.24
C GLU A 142 2.11 6.75 0.84
N ALA A 143 2.14 6.66 2.17
CA ALA A 143 2.29 5.39 2.87
C ALA A 143 1.11 4.44 2.62
N ALA A 144 -0.12 4.94 2.62
CA ALA A 144 -1.30 4.14 2.31
C ALA A 144 -1.26 3.58 0.87
N ARG A 145 -0.87 4.40 -0.11
CA ARG A 145 -0.71 3.98 -1.52
C ARG A 145 0.38 2.92 -1.66
N ALA A 146 1.49 3.11 -0.96
CA ALA A 146 2.63 2.19 -0.96
C ALA A 146 2.27 0.83 -0.37
N GLU A 147 1.56 0.82 0.76
CA GLU A 147 1.15 -0.40 1.43
C GLU A 147 0.22 -1.23 0.54
N ILE A 148 -0.77 -0.58 -0.09
CA ILE A 148 -1.70 -1.24 -1.01
C ILE A 148 -0.94 -1.82 -2.21
N ARG A 149 -0.01 -1.06 -2.79
CA ARG A 149 0.80 -1.54 -3.92
C ARG A 149 1.56 -2.82 -3.56
N LEU A 150 2.31 -2.82 -2.46
CA LEU A 150 3.10 -3.96 -2.04
C LEU A 150 2.23 -5.20 -1.71
N ARG A 151 1.04 -4.98 -1.15
CA ARG A 151 0.09 -6.08 -0.91
C ARG A 151 -0.40 -6.70 -2.21
N ASN A 152 -0.76 -5.88 -3.20
CA ASN A 152 -1.18 -6.37 -4.51
C ASN A 152 -0.09 -7.21 -5.18
N GLU A 153 1.15 -6.73 -5.12
CA GLU A 153 2.31 -7.47 -5.65
C GLU A 153 2.53 -8.80 -4.92
N ALA A 154 2.37 -8.81 -3.60
CA ALA A 154 2.49 -10.02 -2.79
C ALA A 154 1.31 -11.00 -2.94
N ASP A 155 0.13 -10.52 -3.34
CA ASP A 155 -1.02 -11.38 -3.65
C ASP A 155 -0.89 -11.98 -5.05
N LEU A 156 -0.35 -11.23 -6.02
CA LEU A 156 -0.10 -11.70 -7.38
C LEU A 156 1.13 -12.62 -7.46
N ASN A 157 2.17 -12.39 -6.64
CA ASN A 157 3.32 -13.26 -6.53
C ASN A 157 3.66 -13.59 -5.06
N PRO A 158 2.91 -14.52 -4.43
CA PRO A 158 3.12 -14.87 -3.04
C PRO A 158 4.52 -15.41 -2.75
N ALA A 159 5.09 -16.19 -3.68
CA ALA A 159 6.41 -16.77 -3.52
C ALA A 159 7.50 -15.70 -3.38
N ALA A 160 7.45 -14.63 -4.19
CA ALA A 160 8.46 -13.57 -4.17
C ALA A 160 8.44 -12.71 -2.89
N TYR A 161 7.29 -12.57 -2.22
CA TYR A 161 7.13 -11.66 -1.08
C TYR A 161 6.93 -12.36 0.27
N ARG A 162 6.40 -13.60 0.29
CA ARG A 162 6.04 -14.31 1.53
C ARG A 162 6.95 -15.47 1.88
N THR A 163 7.98 -15.71 1.08
CA THR A 163 8.97 -16.78 1.34
C THR A 163 10.38 -16.22 1.50
N GLY A 164 11.27 -17.05 2.07
CA GLY A 164 12.69 -16.72 2.22
C GLY A 164 12.96 -15.42 2.98
N VAL A 165 13.98 -14.69 2.53
CA VAL A 165 14.44 -13.45 3.17
C VAL A 165 13.44 -12.31 2.97
N ALA A 166 12.74 -12.27 1.84
CA ALA A 166 11.78 -11.22 1.51
C ALA A 166 10.61 -11.15 2.50
N ALA A 167 10.17 -12.29 3.05
CA ALA A 167 9.06 -12.36 4.00
C ALA A 167 9.23 -11.44 5.23
N GLY A 168 10.44 -11.42 5.80
CA GLY A 168 10.73 -10.60 6.97
C GLY A 168 10.73 -9.10 6.67
N TYR A 169 11.27 -8.71 5.51
CA TYR A 169 11.27 -7.31 5.06
C TYR A 169 9.88 -6.86 4.64
N TYR A 170 9.13 -7.69 3.92
CA TYR A 170 7.76 -7.42 3.53
C TYR A 170 6.87 -7.17 4.75
N GLY A 171 6.88 -8.08 5.74
CA GLY A 171 6.08 -7.91 6.96
C GLY A 171 6.44 -6.62 7.73
N ARG A 172 7.73 -6.28 7.78
CA ARG A 172 8.22 -5.05 8.42
C ARG A 172 7.75 -3.80 7.67
N VAL A 173 7.94 -3.75 6.36
CA VAL A 173 7.56 -2.62 5.51
C VAL A 173 6.05 -2.38 5.56
N ILE A 174 5.25 -3.44 5.44
CA ILE A 174 3.78 -3.33 5.51
C ILE A 174 3.32 -2.78 6.86
N ARG A 175 3.90 -3.24 7.97
CA ARG A 175 3.58 -2.71 9.30
C ARG A 175 3.91 -1.22 9.41
N GLU A 176 5.10 -0.81 8.97
CA GLU A 176 5.54 0.59 9.07
C GLU A 176 4.76 1.54 8.17
N LEU A 177 4.45 1.13 6.95
CA LEU A 177 3.60 1.93 6.07
C LEU A 177 2.18 2.05 6.65
N GLY A 178 1.66 0.98 7.24
CA GLY A 178 0.38 1.02 7.97
C GLY A 178 0.42 1.97 9.18
N GLU A 179 1.51 1.97 9.94
CA GLU A 179 1.72 2.92 11.05
C GLU A 179 1.77 4.36 10.55
N ILE A 180 2.55 4.67 9.51
CA ILE A 180 2.63 6.02 8.94
C ILE A 180 1.28 6.47 8.36
N ALA A 181 0.55 5.56 7.71
CA ALA A 181 -0.78 5.83 7.16
C ALA A 181 -1.83 6.10 8.25
N THR A 182 -1.67 5.53 9.45
CA THR A 182 -2.65 5.60 10.54
C THR A 182 -2.23 6.47 11.72
N ALA A 183 -1.00 6.96 11.77
CA ALA A 183 -0.45 7.81 12.84
C ALA A 183 -1.27 9.09 13.09
N GLU A 184 -2.13 9.49 12.15
CA GLU A 184 -3.05 10.63 12.28
C GLU A 184 -4.55 10.23 12.33
N ARG A 185 -4.93 8.96 12.53
CA ARG A 185 -6.36 8.60 12.71
C ARG A 185 -6.88 9.27 14.00
N PRO A 186 -7.78 10.27 13.93
CA PRO A 186 -8.43 10.80 15.13
C PRO A 186 -9.40 9.72 15.59
N GLY A 187 -9.05 9.00 16.65
CA GLY A 187 -9.90 7.94 17.20
C GLY A 187 -9.18 6.80 17.91
N ARG A 188 -7.85 6.67 17.77
CA ARG A 188 -7.08 5.73 18.59
C ARG A 188 -6.10 6.50 19.48
N ARG A 189 -6.66 7.21 20.47
CA ARG A 189 -5.87 7.59 21.65
C ARG A 189 -5.28 6.29 22.20
N GLU A 190 -3.95 6.21 22.25
CA GLU A 190 -3.28 5.30 23.16
C GLU A 190 -3.86 5.54 24.56
N VAL A 191 -4.68 4.59 25.01
CA VAL A 191 -5.06 4.48 26.41
C VAL A 191 -3.79 4.06 27.14
N GLY A 192 -2.99 5.05 27.56
CA GLY A 192 -1.65 4.75 28.05
C GLY A 192 -0.82 5.91 28.56
N SER A 193 -1.42 7.01 29.01
CA SER A 193 -0.71 7.94 29.91
C SER A 193 -1.69 8.65 30.83
N ARG A 194 -2.06 7.96 31.92
CA ARG A 194 -2.56 8.65 33.11
C ARG A 194 -1.37 9.37 33.72
N VAL A 195 -1.22 10.64 33.38
CA VAL A 195 -0.53 11.59 34.28
C VAL A 195 -1.44 11.77 35.49
N ARG A 196 -1.27 10.90 36.49
CA ARG A 196 -1.77 11.13 37.83
C ARG A 196 -0.72 11.99 38.53
N GLY A 197 -0.88 13.30 38.42
CA GLY A 197 -0.10 14.30 39.14
C GLY A 197 -1.04 15.30 39.79
N LEU A 198 -1.79 14.85 40.80
CA LEU A 198 -2.44 15.70 41.79
C LEU A 198 -2.13 15.11 43.16
N GLY A 199 -1.25 15.79 43.87
CA GLY A 199 -0.82 15.52 45.23
C GLY A 199 0.26 16.57 45.55
N ASP A 200 -0.14 17.78 45.95
CA ASP A 200 -0.40 18.16 47.35
C ASP A 200 0.80 18.95 47.88
N VAL A 201 0.71 20.28 47.85
CA VAL A 201 1.54 21.15 48.69
C VAL A 201 0.67 22.33 49.14
N LEU A 202 0.00 22.11 50.27
CA LEU A 202 -0.30 23.15 51.25
C LEU A 202 0.99 23.46 52.02
N VAL A 203 1.48 24.71 51.94
CA VAL A 203 2.07 25.50 53.05
C VAL A 203 1.77 26.97 52.78
#